data_AF-A0A2E5ED52-F1
#
_entry.id   AF-A0A2E5ED52-F1
#
_cell.length_a   1.000
_cell.length_b   1.000
_cell.length_c   1.000
_cell.angle_alpha   90.00
_cell.angle_beta   90.00
_cell.angle_gamma   90.00
#
_symmetry.space_group_name_H-M   'P 1'
#
loop_
_entity.id
_entity.type
_entity.pdbx_description
1 polymer ?
#
loop_
_entity_poly.entity_id
_entity_poly.type
_entity_poly.pdbx_seq_one_letter_code
_entity_poly.pdbx_strand_id
1 'polypeptide(L)'
;MFRYIRRIRRWHRRLDYQSADRRRTKWTTRVDYSLVLTAIVAFLIILVLQMTVERPNTSMTLTFDAVMEDDRIVLFKSDSSRDARSGTVHVLLETSKAGWPFTTADVIRDPRISWSFSKDIEEIDRPTQTLTPLVDSMELASPVRRALEESTQPLANESARGRVVNTRLFIFSLMACITWVLLWITCLPLLGLIGVGEGVAGGYRSLQRRKRRKMNRCQRCGYDLKGLDFAASCPECGELLT
;
A
#
# COMPACT_ATOMS: atom_id res chain seq x y z
N MET A 1 -1.75 12.83 42.41
CA MET A 1 -1.75 11.99 41.19
C MET A 1 -2.63 10.73 41.28
N PHE A 2 -2.56 9.91 42.35
CA PHE A 2 -3.28 8.63 42.46
C PHE A 2 -4.83 8.67 42.41
N ARG A 3 -5.47 9.79 42.80
CA ARG A 3 -6.94 9.93 42.72
C ARG A 3 -7.46 10.01 41.28
N TYR A 4 -6.68 10.57 40.36
CA TYR A 4 -7.08 10.74 38.96
C TYR A 4 -7.09 9.39 38.22
N ILE A 5 -6.06 8.56 38.43
CA ILE A 5 -5.96 7.21 37.87
C ILE A 5 -7.13 6.31 38.30
N ARG A 6 -7.54 6.37 39.58
CA ARG A 6 -8.72 5.61 40.07
C ARG A 6 -10.04 6.09 39.47
N ARG A 7 -10.14 7.35 39.03
CA ARG A 7 -11.34 7.90 38.39
C ARG A 7 -11.44 7.43 36.94
N ILE A 8 -10.32 7.46 36.21
CA ILE A 8 -10.23 6.96 34.84
C ILE A 8 -10.54 5.46 34.78
N ARG A 9 -9.97 4.65 35.69
CA ARG A 9 -10.23 3.20 35.73
C ARG A 9 -11.70 2.84 35.97
N ARG A 10 -12.40 3.62 36.82
CA ARG A 10 -13.84 3.43 37.07
C ARG A 10 -14.70 3.87 35.89
N TRP A 11 -14.27 4.89 35.15
CA TRP A 11 -14.95 5.35 33.94
C TRP A 11 -14.79 4.33 32.81
N HIS A 12 -13.58 3.79 32.60
CA HIS A 12 -13.31 2.76 31.59
C HIS A 12 -14.15 1.49 31.82
N ARG A 13 -14.26 1.01 33.07
CA ARG A 13 -15.11 -0.16 33.39
C ARG A 13 -16.59 0.07 33.09
N ARG A 14 -17.10 1.30 33.21
CA ARG A 14 -18.50 1.60 32.86
C ARG A 14 -18.71 1.62 31.35
N LEU A 15 -17.71 2.08 30.59
CA LEU A 15 -17.75 2.02 29.14
C LEU A 15 -17.74 0.58 28.64
N ASP A 16 -16.87 -0.27 29.19
CA ASP A 16 -16.83 -1.70 28.85
C ASP A 16 -18.14 -2.41 29.20
N TYR A 17 -18.74 -2.09 30.36
CA TYR A 17 -20.01 -2.70 30.77
C TYR A 17 -21.18 -2.29 29.86
N GLN A 18 -21.18 -1.05 29.34
CA GLN A 18 -22.23 -0.58 28.44
C GLN A 18 -21.98 -0.93 26.97
N SER A 19 -20.75 -1.22 26.57
CA SER A 19 -20.40 -1.62 25.21
C SER A 19 -20.50 -3.13 24.99
N ALA A 20 -20.19 -3.95 26.00
CA ALA A 20 -20.18 -5.41 25.87
C ALA A 20 -21.58 -6.05 25.81
N ASP A 21 -22.56 -5.49 26.53
CA ASP A 21 -23.90 -6.10 26.65
C ASP A 21 -24.93 -5.64 25.61
N ARG A 22 -24.60 -4.65 24.77
CA ARG A 22 -25.48 -4.28 23.67
C ARG A 22 -25.39 -5.35 22.59
N ARG A 23 -26.50 -6.06 22.34
CA ARG A 23 -26.64 -6.93 21.17
C ARG A 23 -26.20 -6.17 19.93
N ARG A 24 -25.09 -6.61 19.32
CA ARG A 24 -24.58 -6.05 18.07
C ARG A 24 -25.70 -6.04 17.06
N THR A 25 -26.01 -4.87 16.53
CA THR A 25 -26.99 -4.76 15.46
C THR A 25 -26.31 -5.18 14.15
N LYS A 26 -27.12 -5.51 13.13
CA LYS A 26 -26.57 -5.73 11.78
C LYS A 26 -25.78 -4.51 11.29
N TRP A 27 -26.20 -3.32 11.70
CA TRP A 27 -25.54 -2.07 11.40
C TRP A 27 -24.11 -1.98 11.96
N THR A 28 -23.91 -2.24 13.26
CA THR A 28 -22.57 -2.20 13.87
C THR A 28 -21.62 -3.18 13.20
N THR A 29 -22.12 -4.37 12.86
CA THR A 29 -21.32 -5.41 12.18
C THR A 29 -20.85 -4.94 10.79
N ARG A 30 -21.68 -4.21 10.04
CA ARG A 30 -21.29 -3.64 8.74
C ARG A 30 -20.27 -2.51 8.88
N VAL A 31 -20.44 -1.66 9.89
CA VAL A 31 -19.47 -0.59 10.16
C VAL A 31 -18.11 -1.20 10.49
N ASP A 32 -18.07 -2.26 11.32
CA ASP A 32 -16.84 -3.00 11.62
C ASP A 32 -16.19 -3.58 10.34
N TYR A 33 -16.97 -4.26 9.49
CA TYR A 33 -16.44 -4.78 8.23
C TYR A 33 -15.93 -3.69 7.30
N SER A 34 -16.66 -2.57 7.19
CA SER A 34 -16.24 -1.45 6.35
C SER A 34 -14.92 -0.84 6.83
N LEU A 35 -14.73 -0.72 8.14
CA LEU A 35 -13.51 -0.19 8.76
C LEU A 35 -12.29 -1.06 8.43
N VAL A 36 -12.43 -2.38 8.53
CA VAL A 36 -11.35 -3.32 8.23
C VAL A 36 -11.07 -3.35 6.72
N LEU A 37 -12.12 -3.38 5.90
CA LEU A 37 -11.97 -3.40 4.44
C LEU A 37 -11.28 -2.13 3.93
N THR A 38 -11.65 -0.95 4.42
CA THR A 38 -10.99 0.30 4.01
C THR A 38 -9.53 0.35 4.45
N ALA A 39 -9.14 -0.29 5.56
CA ALA A 39 -7.75 -0.39 5.98
C ALA A 39 -6.91 -1.22 4.98
N ILE A 40 -7.43 -2.38 4.57
CA ILE A 40 -6.77 -3.24 3.57
C ILE A 40 -6.66 -2.51 2.24
N VAL A 41 -7.73 -1.87 1.78
CA VAL A 41 -7.74 -1.11 0.52
C VAL A 41 -6.76 0.06 0.57
N ALA A 42 -6.71 0.80 1.68
CA ALA A 42 -5.75 1.90 1.86
C ALA A 42 -4.29 1.42 1.76
N PHE A 43 -3.97 0.31 2.42
CA PHE A 43 -2.63 -0.29 2.36
C PHE A 43 -2.25 -0.69 0.93
N LEU A 44 -3.17 -1.34 0.21
CA LEU A 44 -2.96 -1.72 -1.20
C LEU A 44 -2.77 -0.51 -2.11
N ILE A 45 -3.55 0.56 -1.93
CA ILE A 45 -3.41 1.80 -2.70
C ILE A 45 -2.02 2.42 -2.48
N ILE A 46 -1.56 2.53 -1.24
CA ILE A 46 -0.22 3.06 -0.95
C ILE A 46 0.88 2.17 -1.55
N LEU A 47 0.72 0.84 -1.50
CA LEU A 47 1.66 -0.09 -2.12
C LEU A 47 1.72 0.12 -3.64
N VAL A 48 0.57 0.23 -4.31
CA VAL A 48 0.51 0.50 -5.76
C VAL A 48 1.14 1.86 -6.09
N LEU A 49 0.84 2.90 -5.31
CA LEU A 49 1.43 4.23 -5.52
C LEU A 49 2.95 4.23 -5.35
N GLN A 50 3.49 3.45 -4.39
CA GLN A 50 4.92 3.26 -4.23
C GLN A 50 5.56 2.56 -5.44
N MET A 51 4.88 1.57 -6.04
CA MET A 51 5.42 0.82 -7.18
C MET A 51 5.30 1.57 -8.51
N THR A 52 4.32 2.45 -8.65
CA THR A 52 3.99 3.14 -9.92
C THR A 52 4.66 4.49 -10.07
N VAL A 53 4.89 5.20 -8.96
CA VAL A 53 5.45 6.56 -8.99
C VAL A 53 6.91 6.53 -8.55
N GLU A 54 7.83 6.43 -9.51
CA GLU A 54 9.25 6.62 -9.30
C GLU A 54 9.70 7.96 -9.90
N ARG A 55 10.45 8.77 -9.14
CA ARG A 55 11.03 10.04 -9.58
C ARG A 55 12.55 9.97 -9.49
N PRO A 56 13.30 10.35 -10.55
CA PRO A 56 14.76 10.40 -10.45
C PRO A 56 15.18 11.43 -9.40
N ASN A 57 16.20 11.11 -8.61
CA ASN A 57 16.64 11.96 -7.50
C ASN A 57 18.09 12.40 -7.66
N THR A 58 19.01 11.45 -7.72
CA THR A 58 20.45 11.74 -7.80
C THR A 58 21.10 10.69 -8.67
N SER A 59 21.86 11.16 -9.66
CA SER A 59 22.75 10.34 -10.47
C SER A 59 24.19 10.64 -10.10
N MET A 60 25.02 9.61 -10.08
CA MET A 60 26.44 9.71 -9.81
C MET A 60 27.19 8.83 -10.80
N THR A 61 28.15 9.41 -11.51
CA THR A 61 29.00 8.66 -12.45
C THR A 61 30.35 8.40 -11.81
N LEU A 62 30.73 7.12 -11.74
CA LEU A 62 32.06 6.67 -11.36
C LEU A 62 32.83 6.26 -12.60
N THR A 63 34.12 6.60 -12.65
CA THR A 63 34.99 6.20 -13.75
C THR A 63 36.06 5.27 -13.20
N PHE A 64 36.20 4.11 -13.82
CA PHE A 64 37.20 3.13 -13.52
C PHE A 64 38.08 2.90 -14.74
N ASP A 65 39.37 2.72 -14.51
CA ASP A 65 40.32 2.31 -15.53
C ASP A 65 40.37 0.78 -15.53
N ALA A 66 40.12 0.18 -16.68
CA ALA A 66 40.13 -1.25 -16.90
C ALA A 66 41.48 -1.68 -17.48
N VAL A 67 42.17 -2.55 -16.73
CA VAL A 67 43.45 -3.14 -17.13
C VAL A 67 43.27 -4.65 -17.25
N MET A 68 43.77 -5.23 -18.34
CA MET A 68 43.85 -6.68 -18.50
C MET A 68 45.08 -7.20 -17.76
N GLU A 69 44.88 -8.02 -16.73
CA GLU A 69 45.93 -8.68 -15.95
C GLU A 69 45.61 -10.18 -15.89
N ASP A 70 46.54 -11.02 -16.38
CA ASP A 70 46.42 -12.48 -16.36
C ASP A 70 45.07 -13.03 -16.86
N ASP A 71 44.62 -12.54 -18.04
CA ASP A 71 43.33 -12.91 -18.67
C ASP A 71 42.08 -12.50 -17.86
N ARG A 72 42.23 -11.57 -16.92
CA ARG A 72 41.13 -11.00 -16.13
C ARG A 72 41.12 -9.47 -16.25
N ILE A 73 39.91 -8.92 -16.29
CA ILE A 73 39.74 -7.46 -16.25
C ILE A 73 39.77 -7.03 -14.78
N VAL A 74 40.76 -6.21 -14.42
CA VAL A 74 40.85 -5.55 -13.12
C VAL A 74 40.50 -4.07 -13.30
N LEU A 75 39.66 -3.56 -12.41
CA LEU A 75 39.21 -2.17 -12.42
C LEU A 75 39.90 -1.39 -11.31
N PHE A 76 40.54 -0.28 -11.67
CA PHE A 76 41.13 0.66 -10.74
C PHE A 76 40.34 1.97 -10.75
N LYS A 77 40.26 2.65 -9.62
CA LYS A 77 39.63 3.98 -9.58
C LYS A 77 40.52 4.97 -10.35
N SER A 78 39.93 5.73 -11.28
CA SER A 78 40.63 6.65 -12.20
C SER A 78 41.37 7.83 -11.54
N ASP A 79 41.43 7.88 -10.21
CA ASP A 79 42.18 8.89 -9.46
C ASP A 79 43.70 8.65 -9.48
N SER A 80 44.15 7.47 -9.94
CA SER A 80 45.58 7.13 -10.02
C SER A 80 46.13 7.43 -11.40
N SER A 81 47.05 8.40 -11.50
CA SER A 81 47.78 8.80 -12.71
C SER A 81 48.72 7.71 -13.25
N ARG A 82 48.19 6.54 -13.62
CA ARG A 82 48.94 5.48 -14.28
C ARG A 82 48.76 5.61 -15.79
N ASP A 83 49.85 5.94 -16.48
CA ASP A 83 49.95 6.03 -17.97
C ASP A 83 49.83 4.67 -18.69
N ALA A 84 49.21 3.67 -18.08
CA ALA A 84 49.04 2.37 -18.71
C ALA A 84 47.85 2.41 -19.67
N ARG A 85 48.06 1.90 -20.90
CA ARG A 85 47.02 1.64 -21.92
C ARG A 85 45.84 0.88 -21.31
N SER A 86 44.85 1.60 -20.82
CA SER A 86 43.69 1.08 -20.10
C SER A 86 42.43 1.49 -20.82
N GLY A 87 41.44 0.60 -20.84
CA GLY A 87 40.08 0.99 -21.22
C GLY A 87 39.46 1.79 -20.08
N THR A 88 38.45 2.61 -20.38
CA THR A 88 37.67 3.29 -19.33
C THR A 88 36.29 2.69 -19.24
N VAL A 89 35.82 2.48 -18.01
CA VAL A 89 34.49 2.00 -17.67
C VAL A 89 33.80 3.06 -16.84
N HIS A 90 32.74 3.64 -17.38
CA HIS A 90 31.87 4.56 -16.68
C HIS A 90 30.69 3.79 -16.09
N VAL A 91 30.50 3.93 -14.78
CA VAL A 91 29.41 3.31 -14.05
C VAL A 91 28.50 4.42 -13.55
N LEU A 92 27.29 4.49 -14.11
CA LEU A 92 26.23 5.38 -13.68
C LEU A 92 25.41 4.72 -12.58
N LEU A 93 25.43 5.34 -11.40
CA LEU A 93 24.61 4.99 -10.26
C LEU A 93 23.41 5.94 -10.21
N GLU A 94 22.19 5.39 -10.22
CA GLU A 94 20.96 6.16 -10.15
C GLU A 94 20.18 5.83 -8.89
N THR A 95 19.75 6.89 -8.19
CA THR A 95 18.75 6.77 -7.13
C THR A 95 17.43 7.39 -7.60
N SER A 96 16.34 6.73 -7.24
CA SER A 96 15.00 7.21 -7.47
C SER A 96 14.21 7.23 -6.17
N LYS A 97 13.34 8.23 -6.02
CA LYS A 97 12.40 8.35 -4.93
C LYS A 97 11.08 7.75 -5.36
N ALA A 98 10.60 6.77 -4.61
CA ALA A 98 9.34 6.09 -4.87
C ALA A 98 8.24 6.55 -3.90
N GLY A 99 6.99 6.61 -4.40
CA GLY A 99 5.81 6.96 -3.62
C GLY A 99 5.17 8.29 -4.00
N TRP A 100 3.90 8.41 -3.63
CA TRP A 100 3.08 9.61 -3.81
C TRP A 100 2.02 9.68 -2.71
N PRO A 101 1.66 10.87 -2.19
CA PRO A 101 2.21 12.21 -2.50
C PRO A 101 3.60 12.51 -1.92
N PHE A 102 4.04 11.73 -0.92
CA PHE A 102 5.37 11.86 -0.32
C PHE A 102 6.24 10.65 -0.70
N THR A 103 7.56 10.82 -0.62
CA THR A 103 8.52 9.73 -0.81
C THR A 103 8.41 8.74 0.35
N THR A 104 7.95 7.52 0.06
CA THR A 104 7.86 6.42 1.03
C THR A 104 9.03 5.47 0.95
N ALA A 105 9.77 5.46 -0.16
CA ALA A 105 10.95 4.63 -0.32
C ALA A 105 12.02 5.32 -1.19
N ASP A 106 13.27 5.01 -0.88
CA ASP A 106 14.41 5.33 -1.75
C ASP A 106 14.80 4.03 -2.49
N VAL A 107 14.82 4.09 -3.81
CA VAL A 107 15.10 2.95 -4.69
C VAL A 107 16.45 3.19 -5.34
N ILE A 108 17.39 2.32 -5.03
CA ILE A 108 18.70 2.24 -5.69
C ILE A 108 18.52 1.35 -6.90
N ARG A 109 18.78 1.89 -8.10
CA ARG A 109 18.62 1.14 -9.35
C ARG A 109 19.86 0.32 -9.64
N ASP A 110 19.70 -0.71 -10.46
CA ASP A 110 20.84 -1.46 -10.96
C ASP A 110 21.80 -0.52 -11.71
N PRO A 111 23.11 -0.63 -11.47
CA PRO A 111 24.09 0.23 -12.10
C PRO A 111 24.03 0.06 -13.61
N ARG A 112 24.18 1.18 -14.32
CA ARG A 112 24.30 1.18 -15.78
C ARG A 112 25.74 1.45 -16.14
N ILE A 113 26.27 0.69 -17.08
CA ILE A 113 27.66 0.81 -17.50
C ILE A 113 27.74 1.27 -18.95
N SER A 114 28.78 2.05 -19.23
CA SER A 114 29.28 2.26 -20.58
C SER A 114 30.80 2.08 -20.54
N TRP A 115 31.36 1.48 -21.58
CA TRP A 115 32.77 1.18 -21.63
C TRP A 115 33.33 1.48 -23.01
N SER A 116 34.59 1.92 -23.04
CA SER A 116 35.35 2.09 -24.27
C SER A 116 36.71 1.43 -24.12
N PHE A 117 36.93 0.36 -24.88
CA PHE A 117 38.22 -0.27 -25.07
C PHE A 117 38.76 0.21 -26.42
N SER A 118 39.31 1.42 -26.48
CA SER A 118 39.98 1.84 -27.70
C SER A 118 41.48 1.97 -27.46
N LYS A 119 42.25 1.29 -28.32
CA LYS A 119 43.70 1.47 -28.42
C LYS A 119 44.07 2.77 -29.16
N ASP A 120 43.16 3.39 -29.91
CA ASP A 120 43.49 4.39 -30.94
C ASP A 120 42.45 5.52 -31.14
N ILE A 121 41.62 5.91 -30.17
CA ILE A 121 40.59 6.96 -30.42
C ILE A 121 40.75 8.17 -29.49
N GLU A 122 40.89 9.33 -30.15
CA GLU A 122 40.66 10.69 -29.64
C GLU A 122 39.48 10.73 -28.66
N GLU A 123 39.71 11.26 -27.47
CA GLU A 123 38.76 11.55 -26.40
C GLU A 123 37.29 11.66 -26.88
N ILE A 124 36.56 10.54 -26.90
CA ILE A 124 35.15 10.54 -27.29
C ILE A 124 34.38 11.23 -26.17
N ASP A 125 33.76 12.36 -26.50
CA ASP A 125 32.90 13.10 -25.61
C ASP A 125 31.83 12.19 -24.96
N ARG A 126 31.66 12.37 -23.64
CA ARG A 126 30.88 11.52 -22.72
C ARG A 126 29.37 11.28 -23.03
N PRO A 127 28.61 12.08 -23.82
CA PRO A 127 27.15 11.96 -23.80
C PRO A 127 26.52 10.94 -24.76
N THR A 128 27.27 10.27 -25.65
CA THR A 128 26.66 9.47 -26.75
C THR A 128 26.64 7.96 -26.55
N GLN A 129 27.33 7.41 -25.55
CA GLN A 129 27.35 5.95 -25.36
C GLN A 129 26.03 5.44 -24.76
N THR A 130 25.51 4.36 -25.32
CA THR A 130 24.28 3.72 -24.82
C THR A 130 24.58 3.01 -23.50
N LEU A 131 24.11 3.59 -22.40
CA LEU A 131 24.20 3.00 -21.06
C LEU A 131 23.43 1.67 -21.01
N THR A 132 24.15 0.58 -20.75
CA THR A 132 23.59 -0.77 -20.66
C THR A 132 23.42 -1.17 -19.19
N PRO A 133 22.30 -1.78 -18.77
CA PRO A 133 22.17 -2.29 -17.41
C PRO A 133 23.22 -3.38 -17.14
N LEU A 134 23.80 -3.39 -15.95
CA LEU A 134 24.79 -4.39 -15.55
C LEU A 134 24.11 -5.75 -15.33
N VAL A 135 24.20 -6.65 -16.31
CA VAL A 135 23.62 -8.01 -16.24
C VAL A 135 24.71 -9.01 -15.83
N ASP A 136 24.37 -10.01 -15.01
CA ASP A 136 25.30 -11.06 -14.53
C ASP A 136 26.02 -11.83 -15.65
N SER A 137 25.45 -11.86 -16.85
CA SER A 137 26.04 -12.51 -18.02
C SER A 137 27.18 -11.72 -18.67
N MET A 138 27.40 -10.46 -18.28
CA MET A 138 28.50 -9.65 -18.80
C MET A 138 29.80 -10.04 -18.12
N GLU A 139 30.88 -10.23 -18.88
CA GLU A 139 32.22 -10.53 -18.33
C GLU A 139 32.71 -9.45 -17.34
N LEU A 140 32.29 -8.20 -17.56
CA LEU A 140 32.57 -7.05 -16.70
C LEU A 140 31.75 -7.00 -15.41
N ALA A 141 30.69 -7.81 -15.26
CA ALA A 141 29.78 -7.72 -14.11
C ALA A 141 30.49 -7.99 -12.77
N SER A 142 31.29 -9.06 -12.71
CA SER A 142 32.01 -9.42 -11.49
C SER A 142 33.09 -8.39 -11.11
N PRO A 143 33.98 -7.93 -12.02
CA PRO A 143 34.93 -6.86 -11.73
C PRO A 143 34.27 -5.55 -11.28
N VAL A 144 33.19 -5.12 -11.96
CA VAL A 144 32.46 -3.89 -11.62
C VAL A 144 31.86 -3.98 -10.23
N ARG A 145 31.20 -5.09 -9.88
CA ARG A 145 30.63 -5.26 -8.54
C ARG A 145 31.69 -5.23 -7.44
N ARG A 146 32.80 -5.93 -7.64
CA ARG A 146 33.92 -5.89 -6.68
C ARG A 146 34.46 -4.47 -6.50
N ALA A 147 34.67 -3.73 -7.60
CA ALA A 147 35.12 -2.35 -7.53
C ALA A 147 34.11 -1.41 -6.84
N LEU A 148 32.81 -1.66 -7.01
CA LEU A 148 31.75 -0.93 -6.31
C LEU A 148 31.70 -1.28 -4.80
N GLU A 149 31.92 -2.54 -4.42
CA GLU A 149 32.00 -2.98 -3.02
C GLU A 149 33.20 -2.37 -2.28
N GLU A 150 34.34 -2.27 -2.96
CA GLU A 150 35.58 -1.69 -2.43
C GLU A 150 35.56 -0.16 -2.40
N SER A 151 34.61 0.48 -3.07
CA SER A 151 34.48 1.93 -3.12
C SER A 151 34.17 2.51 -1.73
N THR A 152 34.83 3.62 -1.39
CA THR A 152 34.59 4.36 -0.13
C THR A 152 33.23 5.08 -0.11
N GLN A 153 32.55 5.18 -1.25
CA GLN A 153 31.28 5.87 -1.35
C GLN A 153 30.12 4.93 -0.98
N PRO A 154 29.21 5.34 -0.07
CA PRO A 154 28.15 4.47 0.41
C PRO A 154 27.20 4.03 -0.70
N LEU A 155 26.88 4.94 -1.64
CA LEU A 155 25.99 4.64 -2.77
C LEU A 155 26.56 3.55 -3.69
N ALA A 156 27.88 3.52 -3.88
CA ALA A 156 28.55 2.51 -4.71
C ALA A 156 28.43 1.12 -4.09
N ASN A 157 28.74 1.00 -2.79
CA ASN A 157 28.63 -0.25 -2.05
C ASN A 157 27.19 -0.77 -2.03
N GLU A 158 26.20 0.10 -1.80
CA GLU A 158 24.79 -0.28 -1.85
C GLU A 158 24.35 -0.73 -3.25
N SER A 159 24.83 -0.07 -4.31
CA SER A 159 24.51 -0.42 -5.70
C SER A 159 25.16 -1.74 -6.14
N ALA A 160 26.26 -2.16 -5.53
CA ALA A 160 26.90 -3.44 -5.82
C ALA A 160 26.00 -4.64 -5.47
N ARG A 161 25.10 -4.47 -4.50
CA ARG A 161 24.12 -5.49 -4.07
C ARG A 161 22.92 -5.61 -5.01
N GLY A 162 22.87 -4.79 -6.07
CA GLY A 162 21.76 -4.70 -7.02
C GLY A 162 20.64 -3.78 -6.54
N ARG A 163 19.45 -3.95 -7.12
CA ARG A 163 18.27 -3.14 -6.75
C ARG A 163 17.88 -3.31 -5.28
N VAL A 164 18.10 -2.27 -4.48
CA VAL A 164 17.67 -2.19 -3.07
C VAL A 164 16.56 -1.16 -2.92
N VAL A 165 15.49 -1.53 -2.21
CA VAL A 165 14.36 -0.65 -1.90
C VAL A 165 14.35 -0.35 -0.40
N ASN A 166 14.84 0.82 -0.04
CA ASN A 166 14.87 1.30 1.34
C ASN A 166 13.53 1.98 1.67
N THR A 167 12.58 1.18 2.18
CA THR A 167 11.26 1.69 2.57
C THR A 167 11.32 2.42 3.91
N ARG A 168 10.88 3.67 3.94
CA ARG A 168 10.74 4.48 5.16
C ARG A 168 9.44 4.09 5.86
N LEU A 169 9.45 2.98 6.60
CA LEU A 169 8.28 2.36 7.24
C LEU A 169 7.42 3.34 8.04
N PHE A 170 8.01 4.31 8.72
CA PHE A 170 7.27 5.33 9.46
C PHE A 170 6.41 6.21 8.55
N ILE A 171 7.00 6.77 7.49
CA ILE A 171 6.28 7.61 6.51
C ILE A 171 5.23 6.78 5.79
N PHE A 172 5.58 5.55 5.39
CA PHE A 172 4.64 4.62 4.76
C PHE A 172 3.42 4.36 5.65
N SER A 173 3.64 4.04 6.93
CA SER A 173 2.57 3.76 7.89
C SER A 173 1.69 4.98 8.18
N LEU A 174 2.32 6.17 8.28
CA LEU A 174 1.61 7.43 8.45
C LEU A 174 0.68 7.70 7.25
N MET A 175 1.20 7.52 6.03
CA MET A 175 0.44 7.72 4.81
C MET A 175 -0.70 6.71 4.67
N ALA A 176 -0.44 5.43 4.95
CA ALA A 176 -1.47 4.40 4.97
C ALA A 176 -2.58 4.70 5.98
N CYS A 177 -2.22 5.21 7.17
CA CYS A 177 -3.19 5.62 8.19
C CYS A 177 -4.06 6.81 7.72
N ILE A 178 -3.44 7.86 7.16
CA ILE A 178 -4.16 9.03 6.63
C ILE A 178 -5.12 8.60 5.51
N THR A 179 -4.64 7.82 4.54
CA THR A 179 -5.46 7.30 3.43
C THR A 179 -6.58 6.41 3.92
N TRP A 180 -6.34 5.56 4.93
CA TRP A 180 -7.36 4.73 5.56
C TRP A 180 -8.47 5.57 6.19
N VAL A 181 -8.12 6.59 6.98
CA VAL A 181 -9.10 7.47 7.62
C VAL A 181 -9.92 8.23 6.57
N LEU A 182 -9.28 8.75 5.53
CA LEU A 182 -9.99 9.45 4.45
C LEU A 182 -10.93 8.52 3.67
N LEU A 183 -10.50 7.30 3.34
CA LEU A 183 -11.36 6.30 2.70
C LEU A 183 -12.53 5.91 3.61
N TRP A 184 -12.27 5.72 4.90
CA TRP A 184 -13.33 5.39 5.84
C TRP A 184 -14.37 6.52 5.96
N ILE A 185 -13.94 7.77 6.11
CA ILE A 185 -14.83 8.94 6.17
C ILE A 185 -15.67 9.06 4.89
N THR A 186 -15.06 8.88 3.72
CA THR A 186 -15.76 8.95 2.43
C THR A 186 -16.73 7.78 2.20
N CYS A 187 -16.54 6.64 2.88
CA CYS A 187 -17.50 5.54 2.88
C CYS A 187 -18.70 5.75 3.82
N LEU A 188 -18.63 6.63 4.83
CA LEU A 188 -19.73 6.84 5.78
C LEU A 188 -21.05 7.28 5.12
N PRO A 189 -21.07 8.22 4.16
CA PRO A 189 -22.30 8.58 3.44
C PRO A 189 -22.91 7.40 2.69
N LEU A 190 -22.07 6.58 2.04
CA LEU A 190 -22.52 5.40 1.30
C LEU A 190 -23.16 4.36 2.24
N LEU A 191 -22.52 4.11 3.39
CA LEU A 191 -23.11 3.25 4.42
C LEU A 191 -24.45 3.84 4.89
N GLY A 192 -24.49 5.15 5.17
CA GLY A 192 -25.70 5.86 5.59
C GLY A 192 -26.86 5.67 4.61
N LEU A 193 -26.60 5.81 3.30
CA LEU A 193 -27.60 5.58 2.25
C LEU A 193 -28.12 4.13 2.25
N ILE A 194 -27.23 3.14 2.41
CA ILE A 194 -27.62 1.72 2.52
C ILE A 194 -28.50 1.50 3.77
N GLY A 195 -28.14 2.12 4.90
CA GLY A 195 -28.89 2.03 6.15
C GLY A 195 -30.27 2.67 6.07
N VAL A 196 -30.38 3.85 5.45
CA VAL A 196 -31.67 4.53 5.21
C VAL A 196 -32.56 3.68 4.33
N GLY A 197 -32.03 3.06 3.27
CA GLY A 197 -32.78 2.17 2.38
C GLY A 197 -33.44 1.00 3.15
N GLU A 198 -32.71 0.37 4.06
CA GLU A 198 -33.27 -0.70 4.90
C GLU A 198 -34.28 -0.19 5.94
N GLY A 199 -34.01 0.97 6.54
CA GLY A 199 -34.93 1.61 7.48
C GLY A 199 -36.27 1.94 6.81
N VAL A 200 -36.23 2.50 5.60
CA VAL A 200 -37.42 2.81 4.79
C VAL A 200 -38.13 1.53 4.36
N ALA A 201 -37.41 0.51 3.88
CA ALA A 201 -38.00 -0.77 3.49
C ALA A 201 -38.66 -1.51 4.68
N GLY A 202 -38.01 -1.51 5.84
CA GLY A 202 -38.55 -2.05 7.08
C GLY A 202 -39.76 -1.26 7.59
N GLY A 203 -39.67 0.07 7.53
CA GLY A 203 -40.76 0.99 7.84
C GLY A 203 -41.99 0.73 6.96
N TYR A 204 -41.81 0.60 5.65
CA TYR A 204 -42.87 0.30 4.71
C TYR A 204 -43.56 -1.04 5.02
N ARG A 205 -42.78 -2.11 5.29
CA ARG A 205 -43.35 -3.40 5.72
C ARG A 205 -44.12 -3.29 7.04
N SER A 206 -43.62 -2.50 7.99
CA SER A 206 -44.31 -2.28 9.27
C SER A 206 -45.62 -1.49 9.10
N LEU A 207 -45.62 -0.46 8.24
CA LEU A 207 -46.80 0.33 7.90
C LEU A 207 -47.83 -0.51 7.15
N GLN A 208 -47.39 -1.37 6.22
CA GLN A 208 -48.26 -2.29 5.49
C GLN A 208 -48.90 -3.31 6.44
N ARG A 209 -48.15 -3.85 7.40
CA ARG A 209 -48.70 -4.71 8.47
C ARG A 209 -49.73 -3.96 9.32
N ARG A 210 -49.45 -2.71 9.73
CA ARG A 210 -50.40 -1.87 10.47
C ARG A 210 -51.67 -1.57 9.66
N LYS A 211 -51.53 -1.26 8.37
CA LYS A 211 -52.66 -1.01 7.46
C LYS A 211 -53.53 -2.25 7.30
N ARG A 212 -52.93 -3.44 7.14
CA ARG A 212 -53.64 -4.73 7.08
C ARG A 212 -54.39 -5.02 8.39
N ARG A 213 -53.78 -4.79 9.55
CA ARG A 213 -54.45 -4.92 10.86
C ARG A 213 -55.67 -4.01 10.97
N LYS A 214 -55.57 -2.74 10.56
CA LYS A 214 -56.70 -1.80 10.55
C LYS A 214 -57.86 -2.23 9.63
N MET A 215 -57.58 -3.05 8.63
CA MET A 215 -58.57 -3.56 7.68
C MET A 215 -59.10 -4.95 8.06
N ASN A 216 -58.79 -5.47 9.25
CA ASN A 216 -59.06 -6.85 9.67
C ASN A 216 -58.54 -7.88 8.65
N ARG A 217 -57.35 -7.65 8.08
CA ARG A 217 -56.70 -8.60 7.16
C ARG A 217 -55.47 -9.23 7.81
N CYS A 218 -55.22 -10.50 7.48
CA CYS A 218 -54.03 -11.22 7.93
C CYS A 218 -52.75 -10.46 7.54
N GLN A 219 -51.80 -10.35 8.48
CA GLN A 219 -50.57 -9.58 8.28
C GLN A 219 -49.63 -10.20 7.26
N ARG A 220 -49.67 -11.53 7.11
CA ARG A 220 -48.80 -12.30 6.22
C ARG A 220 -49.38 -12.39 4.81
N CYS A 221 -50.49 -13.11 4.64
CA CYS A 221 -51.10 -13.35 3.33
C CYS A 221 -52.08 -12.26 2.87
N GLY A 222 -52.65 -11.46 3.78
CA GLY A 222 -53.63 -10.42 3.44
C GLY A 222 -55.09 -10.89 3.32
N TYR A 223 -55.40 -12.14 3.70
CA TYR A 223 -56.76 -12.70 3.75
C TYR A 223 -57.68 -11.88 4.68
N ASP A 224 -58.95 -11.72 4.31
CA ASP A 224 -59.94 -10.96 5.10
C ASP A 224 -60.45 -11.81 6.28
N LEU A 225 -60.35 -11.28 7.50
CA LEU A 225 -60.66 -11.99 8.75
C LEU A 225 -62.04 -11.61 9.31
N LYS A 226 -62.85 -10.88 8.54
CA LYS A 226 -64.23 -10.57 8.96
C LYS A 226 -65.03 -11.86 9.16
N GLY A 227 -65.58 -12.01 10.37
CA GLY A 227 -66.39 -13.18 10.75
C GLY A 227 -65.60 -14.37 11.31
N LEU A 228 -64.27 -14.26 11.42
CA LEU A 228 -63.45 -15.24 12.15
C LEU A 228 -63.30 -14.84 13.62
N ASP A 229 -63.32 -15.81 14.53
CA ASP A 229 -63.07 -15.59 15.96
C ASP A 229 -61.63 -15.10 16.22
N PHE A 230 -61.47 -14.25 17.24
CA PHE A 230 -60.23 -13.55 17.59
C PHE A 230 -59.02 -14.45 17.93
N ALA A 231 -59.19 -15.77 18.01
CA ALA A 231 -58.12 -16.73 18.30
C ALA A 231 -57.93 -17.79 17.19
N ALA A 232 -58.66 -17.69 16.08
CA ALA A 232 -58.54 -18.65 14.98
C ALA A 232 -57.23 -18.46 14.20
N SER A 233 -56.67 -19.55 13.68
CA SER A 233 -55.54 -19.49 12.75
C SER A 233 -56.03 -19.01 11.39
N CYS A 234 -55.22 -18.21 10.68
CA CYS A 234 -55.57 -17.78 9.32
C CYS A 234 -55.70 -19.01 8.39
N PRO A 235 -56.82 -19.21 7.68
CA PRO A 235 -57.07 -20.43 6.90
C PRO A 235 -56.07 -20.62 5.75
N GLU A 236 -55.59 -19.52 5.16
CA GLU A 236 -54.63 -19.56 4.04
C GLU A 236 -53.18 -19.83 4.46
N CYS A 237 -52.71 -19.19 5.55
CA CYS A 237 -51.29 -19.22 5.90
C CYS A 237 -50.96 -19.89 7.24
N GLY A 238 -51.97 -20.33 7.98
CA GLY A 238 -51.83 -21.01 9.27
C GLY A 238 -51.25 -20.13 10.39
N GLU A 239 -51.09 -18.83 10.18
CA GLU A 239 -50.53 -17.94 11.20
C GLU A 239 -51.58 -17.66 12.28
N LEU A 240 -51.19 -17.83 13.55
CA LEU A 240 -52.02 -17.50 14.69
C LEU A 240 -52.27 -15.98 14.73
N LEU A 241 -53.53 -15.59 14.84
CA LEU A 241 -53.93 -14.19 14.95
C LEU A 241 -53.64 -13.73 16.39
N THR A 242 -52.58 -12.93 16.55
CA THR A 242 -52.22 -12.23 17.80
C THR A 242 -52.60 -10.76 17.75
#